data_AF-A0AAD2YSL6-F1
#
_entry.id   AF-A0AAD2YSL6-F1
#
_cell.length_a   1.000
_cell.length_b   1.000
_cell.length_c   1.000
_cell.angle_alpha   90.00
_cell.angle_beta   90.00
_cell.angle_gamma   90.00
#
_symmetry.space_group_name_H-M   'P 1'
#
loop_
_entity.id
_entity.type
_entity.pdbx_description
1 polymer ?
#
loop_
_entity_poly.entity_id
_entity_poly.type
_entity_poly.pdbx_seq_one_letter_code
_entity_poly.pdbx_strand_id
1 'polypeptide(L)'
;MKLFSIFLFIIIFSSTYLHAEKLGKEKIEVYVKLMENYRIADQNLINYISEIHTIGQANFKDQMKLADLYCELGKAQKPLIEFMKLNEAFFGLKDKEVITLFPPERQKLLEELEEVKDTPYECGKQSYKHLL
;
A
#
# COMPACT_ATOMS: atom_id res chain seq x y z
N MET A 1 -17.88 -18.86 -47.39
CA MET A 1 -16.74 -18.89 -46.45
C MET A 1 -16.22 -17.52 -46.00
N LYS A 2 -16.18 -16.47 -46.83
CA LYS A 2 -15.62 -15.16 -46.42
C LYS A 2 -16.39 -14.43 -45.30
N LEU A 3 -17.72 -14.43 -45.33
CA LEU A 3 -18.56 -13.76 -44.33
C LEU A 3 -18.46 -14.37 -42.93
N PHE A 4 -18.38 -15.70 -42.84
CA PHE A 4 -18.29 -16.41 -41.57
C PHE A 4 -16.99 -16.09 -40.82
N SER A 5 -15.89 -15.91 -41.56
CA SER A 5 -14.60 -15.52 -40.99
C SER A 5 -14.62 -14.09 -40.42
N ILE A 6 -15.33 -13.17 -41.08
CA ILE A 6 -15.46 -11.78 -40.61
C ILE A 6 -16.31 -11.72 -39.33
N PHE A 7 -17.43 -12.45 -39.29
CA PHE A 7 -18.25 -12.55 -38.08
C PHE A 7 -17.50 -13.16 -36.90
N LEU A 8 -16.69 -14.21 -37.14
CA LEU A 8 -15.87 -14.83 -36.11
C LEU A 8 -14.84 -13.84 -35.54
N PHE A 9 -14.18 -13.06 -36.41
CA PHE A 9 -13.23 -12.03 -35.98
C PHE A 9 -13.89 -10.95 -35.11
N ILE A 10 -15.07 -10.47 -35.49
CA ILE A 10 -15.82 -9.47 -34.71
C ILE A 10 -16.16 -10.02 -33.32
N ILE A 11 -16.66 -11.26 -33.22
CA ILE A 11 -17.00 -11.88 -31.94
C ILE A 11 -15.77 -12.04 -31.04
N ILE A 12 -14.63 -12.47 -31.60
CA ILE A 12 -13.37 -12.60 -30.86
C ILE A 12 -12.91 -11.24 -30.35
N PHE A 13 -12.88 -10.21 -31.21
CA PHE A 13 -12.47 -8.87 -30.80
C PHE A 13 -13.39 -8.28 -29.72
N SER A 14 -14.72 -8.39 -29.88
CA SER A 14 -15.68 -7.92 -28.88
C SER A 14 -15.55 -8.67 -27.55
N SER A 15 -15.30 -9.98 -27.58
CA SER A 15 -15.08 -10.78 -26.37
C SER A 15 -13.77 -10.39 -25.66
N THR A 16 -12.69 -10.19 -26.41
CA THR A 16 -11.41 -9.73 -25.84
C THR A 16 -11.52 -8.33 -25.25
N TYR A 17 -12.27 -7.43 -25.88
CA TYR A 17 -12.52 -6.07 -25.39
C TYR A 17 -13.29 -6.09 -24.07
N LEU A 18 -14.40 -6.83 -24.01
CA LEU A 18 -15.20 -6.96 -22.80
C LEU A 18 -14.39 -7.59 -21.64
N HIS A 19 -13.53 -8.55 -21.96
CA HIS A 19 -12.66 -9.17 -20.96
C HIS A 19 -11.59 -8.20 -20.45
N ALA A 20 -11.00 -7.40 -21.34
CA ALA A 20 -10.04 -6.36 -20.96
C ALA A 20 -10.69 -5.25 -20.11
N GLU A 21 -11.92 -4.84 -20.43
CA GLU A 21 -12.69 -3.88 -19.63
C GLU A 21 -12.99 -4.41 -18.22
N LYS A 22 -13.44 -5.66 -18.13
CA LYS A 22 -13.67 -6.33 -16.84
C LYS A 22 -12.39 -6.42 -16.01
N LEU A 23 -11.29 -6.85 -16.62
CA LEU A 23 -9.99 -6.95 -15.96
C LEU A 23 -9.50 -5.57 -15.48
N GLY A 24 -9.69 -4.54 -16.28
CA GLY A 24 -9.38 -3.16 -15.90
C GLY A 24 -10.17 -2.70 -14.68
N LYS A 25 -11.47 -2.98 -14.66
CA LYS A 25 -12.35 -2.65 -13.53
C LYS A 25 -11.92 -3.36 -12.24
N GLU A 26 -11.66 -4.66 -12.30
CA GLU A 26 -11.20 -5.44 -11.13
C GLU A 26 -9.86 -4.89 -10.59
N LYS A 27 -8.92 -4.52 -11.47
CA LYS A 27 -7.65 -3.89 -11.06
C LYS A 27 -7.87 -2.55 -10.37
N ILE A 28 -8.78 -1.72 -10.87
CA ILE A 28 -9.13 -0.43 -10.24
C ILE A 28 -9.75 -0.66 -8.85
N GLU A 29 -10.65 -1.62 -8.70
CA GLU A 29 -11.28 -1.94 -7.41
C GLU A 29 -10.24 -2.37 -6.37
N VAL A 30 -9.30 -3.24 -6.75
CA VAL A 30 -8.19 -3.64 -5.86
C VAL A 30 -7.31 -2.44 -5.50
N TYR A 31 -6.93 -1.63 -6.48
CA TYR A 31 -6.13 -0.43 -6.25
C TYR A 31 -6.80 0.55 -5.28
N VAL A 32 -8.07 0.87 -5.50
CA VAL A 32 -8.84 1.78 -4.63
C VAL A 32 -8.90 1.24 -3.20
N LYS A 33 -9.11 -0.06 -3.03
CA LYS A 33 -9.12 -0.68 -1.70
C LYS A 33 -7.76 -0.59 -1.01
N LEU A 34 -6.67 -0.83 -1.74
CA LEU A 34 -5.31 -0.73 -1.19
C LEU A 34 -4.95 0.71 -0.83
N MET A 35 -5.31 1.68 -1.67
CA MET A 35 -5.15 3.11 -1.40
C MET A 35 -5.94 3.55 -0.17
N GLU A 36 -7.17 3.09 -0.03
CA GLU A 36 -8.00 3.44 1.13
C GLU A 36 -7.42 2.87 2.43
N ASN A 37 -6.95 1.63 2.42
CA ASN A 37 -6.25 1.04 3.57
C ASN A 37 -5.01 1.85 3.97
N TYR A 38 -4.19 2.24 2.98
CA TYR A 38 -3.02 3.09 3.21
C TYR A 38 -3.43 4.44 3.79
N ARG A 39 -4.43 5.10 3.21
CA ARG A 39 -4.94 6.41 3.65
C ARG A 39 -5.44 6.37 5.09
N ILE A 40 -6.18 5.32 5.47
CA ILE A 40 -6.67 5.14 6.84
C ILE A 40 -5.49 4.98 7.82
N ALA A 41 -4.50 4.15 7.48
CA ALA A 41 -3.33 3.93 8.34
C ALA A 41 -2.49 5.21 8.52
N ASP A 42 -2.25 5.96 7.44
CA ASP A 42 -1.49 7.22 7.49
C ASP A 42 -2.25 8.29 8.29
N GLN A 43 -3.58 8.37 8.11
CA GLN A 43 -4.41 9.29 8.88
C GLN A 43 -4.41 8.95 10.38
N ASN A 44 -4.45 7.67 10.75
CA ASN A 44 -4.36 7.26 12.15
C ASN A 44 -3.02 7.68 12.78
N LEU A 45 -1.92 7.53 12.04
CA LEU A 45 -0.60 7.97 12.47
C LEU A 45 -0.55 9.50 12.64
N ILE A 46 -1.04 10.26 11.66
CA ILE A 46 -1.12 11.73 11.71
C ILE A 46 -1.97 12.20 12.89
N ASN A 47 -3.14 11.60 13.09
CA ASN A 47 -4.03 11.92 14.21
C ASN A 47 -3.32 11.70 15.54
N TYR A 48 -2.68 10.55 15.72
CA TYR A 48 -1.98 10.24 16.96
C TYR A 48 -0.82 11.21 17.22
N ILE A 49 0.00 11.50 16.21
CA ILE A 49 1.08 12.50 16.32
C ILE A 49 0.52 13.87 16.72
N SER A 50 -0.63 14.27 16.17
CA SER A 50 -1.26 15.55 16.46
C SER A 50 -1.85 15.64 17.87
N GLU A 51 -2.24 14.50 18.46
CA GLU A 51 -2.79 14.39 19.81
C GLU A 51 -1.71 14.34 20.91
N ILE A 52 -0.48 13.94 20.59
CA ILE A 52 0.64 13.90 21.54
C ILE A 52 1.04 15.36 21.89
N HIS A 53 0.49 15.87 22.99
CA HIS A 53 0.45 17.31 23.29
C HIS A 53 1.73 17.95 23.84
N THR A 54 2.91 17.32 23.77
CA THR A 54 4.16 18.01 24.16
C THR A 54 5.35 17.61 23.30
N ILE A 55 5.80 18.57 22.49
CA ILE A 55 7.15 18.62 21.94
C ILE A 55 8.11 18.57 23.13
N GLY A 56 8.65 17.39 23.44
CA GLY A 56 9.55 17.24 24.57
C GLY A 56 9.94 15.81 24.88
N GLN A 57 8.99 14.96 25.26
CA GLN A 57 9.27 13.56 25.58
C GLN A 57 8.02 12.72 25.33
N ALA A 58 7.91 12.12 24.12
CA ALA A 58 7.03 10.98 23.94
C ALA A 58 7.41 9.97 25.02
N ASN A 59 6.50 9.73 25.96
CA ASN A 59 6.76 8.76 27.00
C ASN A 59 6.87 7.37 26.36
N PHE A 60 7.31 6.37 27.12
CA PHE A 60 7.45 5.02 26.60
C PHE A 60 6.15 4.49 25.95
N LYS A 61 4.98 4.90 26.46
CA LYS A 61 3.68 4.56 25.87
C LYS A 61 3.49 5.11 24.46
N ASP A 62 3.79 6.39 24.29
CA ASP A 62 3.65 7.07 23.02
C ASP A 62 4.64 6.52 21.99
N GLN A 63 5.87 6.21 22.41
CA GLN A 63 6.88 5.60 21.54
C GLN A 63 6.42 4.23 21.02
N MET A 64 5.89 3.37 21.90
CA MET A 64 5.36 2.06 21.51
C MET A 64 4.15 2.20 20.57
N LYS A 65 3.22 3.11 20.88
CA LYS A 65 2.05 3.31 20.04
C LYS A 65 2.39 3.90 18.68
N LEU A 66 3.37 4.81 18.61
CA LEU A 66 3.89 5.31 17.34
C LEU A 66 4.52 4.18 16.52
N ALA A 67 5.32 3.32 17.16
CA ALA A 67 5.93 2.17 16.49
C ALA A 67 4.86 1.21 15.92
N ASP A 68 3.78 0.93 16.67
CA ASP A 68 2.64 0.14 16.18
C ASP A 68 1.99 0.79 14.95
N LEU A 69 1.77 2.11 14.98
CA LEU A 69 1.13 2.85 13.87
C LEU A 69 2.01 2.89 12.62
N TYR A 70 3.33 3.04 12.77
CA TYR A 70 4.27 2.91 11.66
C TYR A 70 4.24 1.49 11.06
N CYS A 71 4.12 0.47 11.89
CA CYS A 71 3.94 -0.91 11.44
C CYS A 71 2.63 -1.15 10.69
N GLU A 72 1.52 -0.59 11.18
CA GLU A 72 0.23 -0.63 10.46
C GLU A 72 0.32 0.07 9.10
N LEU A 73 0.98 1.23 9.05
CA LEU A 73 1.21 1.95 7.80
C LEU A 73 2.05 1.14 6.81
N GLY A 74 3.14 0.51 7.27
CA GLY A 74 3.97 -0.35 6.41
C GLY A 74 3.21 -1.58 5.90
N LYS A 75 2.37 -2.21 6.74
CA LYS A 75 1.48 -3.32 6.35
C LYS A 75 0.47 -2.91 5.28
N ALA A 76 0.03 -1.65 5.28
CA ALA A 76 -0.86 -1.12 4.25
C ALA A 76 -0.09 -0.68 2.98
N GLN A 77 1.11 -0.11 3.14
CA GLN A 77 1.93 0.40 2.04
C GLN A 77 2.54 -0.71 1.18
N LYS A 78 3.02 -1.81 1.80
CA LYS A 78 3.65 -2.93 1.08
C LYS A 78 2.77 -3.55 -0.02
N PRO A 79 1.53 -4.02 0.25
CA PRO A 79 0.70 -4.61 -0.78
C PRO A 79 0.29 -3.59 -1.87
N LEU A 80 0.19 -2.31 -1.52
CA LEU A 80 -0.04 -1.24 -2.50
C LEU A 80 1.16 -1.07 -3.45
N ILE A 81 2.39 -1.02 -2.92
CA ILE A 81 3.62 -0.97 -3.74
C ILE A 81 3.73 -2.21 -4.62
N GLU A 82 3.53 -3.40 -4.06
CA GLU A 82 3.58 -4.67 -4.80
C GLU A 82 2.53 -4.68 -5.93
N PHE A 83 1.31 -4.25 -5.64
CA PHE A 83 0.25 -4.16 -6.65
C PHE A 83 0.60 -3.19 -7.79
N MET A 84 1.12 -2.01 -7.47
CA MET A 84 1.51 -1.01 -8.47
C MET A 84 2.67 -1.50 -9.34
N LYS A 85 3.69 -2.14 -8.75
CA LYS A 85 4.81 -2.74 -9.50
C LYS A 85 4.34 -3.85 -10.43
N LEU A 86 3.48 -4.76 -9.94
CA LEU A 86 2.91 -5.83 -10.76
C LEU A 86 2.01 -5.32 -11.90
N ASN A 87 1.56 -4.07 -11.82
CA ASN A 87 0.67 -3.44 -12.79
C ASN A 87 1.27 -2.15 -13.36
N GLU A 88 2.60 -2.03 -13.43
CA GLU A 88 3.28 -0.81 -13.86
C GLU A 88 2.79 -0.31 -15.23
N ALA A 89 2.58 -1.23 -16.18
CA ALA A 89 2.10 -0.93 -17.53
C ALA A 89 0.66 -0.40 -17.54
N PHE A 90 -0.17 -0.84 -16.59
CA PHE A 90 -1.54 -0.35 -16.43
C PHE A 90 -1.56 1.08 -15.86
N PHE A 91 -0.65 1.37 -14.93
CA PHE A 91 -0.53 2.69 -14.32
C PHE A 91 0.35 3.67 -15.13
N GLY A 92 1.05 3.19 -16.17
CA GLY A 92 2.01 3.99 -16.92
C GLY A 92 3.22 4.42 -16.10
N LEU A 93 3.58 3.65 -15.07
CA LEU A 93 4.65 3.96 -14.13
C LEU A 93 5.95 3.26 -14.54
N LYS A 94 7.09 3.89 -14.23
CA LYS A 94 8.40 3.21 -14.14
C LYS A 94 8.63 2.75 -12.70
N ASP A 95 9.41 1.70 -12.49
CA ASP A 95 9.73 1.15 -11.15
C ASP A 95 10.10 2.20 -10.09
N LYS A 96 10.86 3.24 -10.47
CA LYS A 96 11.27 4.34 -9.57
C LYS A 96 10.15 5.31 -9.22
N GLU A 97 9.10 5.38 -10.02
CA GLU A 97 7.99 6.32 -9.86
C GLU A 97 6.97 5.83 -8.83
N VAL A 98 6.85 4.51 -8.63
CA VAL A 98 5.94 3.90 -7.65
C VAL A 98 6.21 4.41 -6.23
N ILE A 99 7.48 4.53 -5.84
CA ILE A 99 7.86 5.02 -4.51
C ILE A 99 7.63 6.53 -4.37
N THR A 100 7.78 7.29 -5.45
CA THR A 100 7.58 8.75 -5.43
C THR A 100 6.11 9.18 -5.26
N LEU A 101 5.17 8.25 -5.35
CA LEU A 101 3.75 8.49 -5.06
C LEU A 101 3.48 8.69 -3.55
N PHE A 102 4.39 8.25 -2.69
CA PHE A 102 4.29 8.42 -1.25
C PHE A 102 4.97 9.73 -0.80
N PRO A 103 4.46 10.39 0.26
CA PRO A 103 5.13 11.53 0.88
C PRO A 103 6.59 11.18 1.22
N PRO A 104 7.53 12.14 1.14
CA PRO A 104 8.95 11.89 1.39
C PRO A 104 9.24 11.12 2.68
N GLU A 105 8.50 11.42 3.74
CA GLU A 105 8.60 10.80 5.08
C GLU A 105 8.16 9.32 5.10
N ARG A 106 7.52 8.84 4.03
CA ARG A 106 6.98 7.49 3.90
C ARG A 106 7.69 6.66 2.83
N GLN A 107 8.59 7.25 2.06
CA GLN A 107 9.23 6.55 0.92
C GLN A 107 10.16 5.42 1.37
N LYS A 108 10.80 5.57 2.53
CA LYS A 108 11.72 4.58 3.10
C LYS A 108 11.11 3.71 4.18
N LEU A 109 9.81 3.86 4.46
CA LEU A 109 9.16 3.19 5.58
C LEU A 109 9.39 1.67 5.57
N LEU A 110 9.27 1.00 4.42
CA LEU A 110 9.49 -0.45 4.34
C LEU A 110 10.95 -0.86 4.59
N GLU A 111 11.91 -0.01 4.20
CA GLU A 111 13.33 -0.22 4.48
C GLU A 111 13.59 -0.05 5.99
N GLU A 112 13.07 1.03 6.58
CA GLU A 112 13.16 1.32 8.02
C GLU A 112 12.53 0.21 8.87
N LEU A 113 11.40 -0.35 8.44
CA LEU A 113 10.75 -1.48 9.12
C LEU A 113 11.55 -2.79 9.00
N GLU A 114 12.32 -2.95 7.93
CA GLU A 114 13.22 -4.09 7.75
C GLU A 114 14.46 -3.97 8.65
N GLU A 115 15.01 -2.76 8.80
CA GLU A 115 16.16 -2.47 9.67
C GLU A 115 15.88 -2.76 11.15
N VAL A 116 14.63 -2.64 11.59
CA VAL A 116 14.22 -2.91 12.97
C VAL A 116 13.82 -4.36 13.24
N LYS A 117 13.95 -5.27 12.25
CA LYS A 117 13.75 -6.71 12.50
C LYS A 117 14.72 -7.23 13.55
N ASP A 118 14.26 -8.21 14.32
CA ASP A 118 15.00 -8.80 15.44
C ASP A 118 15.33 -7.82 16.58
N THR A 119 14.78 -6.61 16.56
CA THR A 119 14.81 -5.67 17.68
C THR A 119 13.51 -5.72 18.48
N PRO A 120 13.47 -5.17 19.71
CA PRO A 120 12.22 -5.00 20.46
C PRO A 120 11.18 -4.11 19.75
N TYR A 121 11.60 -3.36 18.74
CA TYR A 121 10.75 -2.49 17.94
C TYR A 121 10.21 -3.16 16.67
N GLU A 122 10.51 -4.45 16.44
CA GLU A 122 9.94 -5.20 15.33
C GLU A 122 8.41 -5.26 15.41
N CYS A 123 7.76 -5.08 14.26
CA CYS A 123 6.31 -5.13 14.14
C CYS A 123 5.73 -6.42 14.75
N GLY A 124 4.86 -6.28 15.76
CA GLY A 124 4.22 -7.41 16.43
C GLY A 124 5.03 -8.02 17.59
N LYS A 125 6.29 -7.61 17.79
CA LYS A 125 7.04 -7.87 19.04
C LYS A 125 6.90 -6.73 20.05
N GLN A 126 6.35 -5.59 19.59
CA GLN A 126 6.02 -4.42 20.40
C GLN A 126 4.95 -4.77 21.45
N SER A 127 5.36 -5.19 22.65
CA SER A 127 4.47 -5.58 23.74
C SER A 127 4.91 -4.94 25.05
N TYR A 128 3.98 -4.22 25.69
CA TYR A 128 4.15 -3.73 27.06
C TYR A 128 4.50 -4.80 28.07
N LYS A 129 4.09 -6.05 27.80
CA LYS A 129 4.20 -7.16 28.73
C LYS A 129 5.60 -7.77 28.79
N HIS A 130 6.47 -7.41 27.86
CA HIS A 130 7.83 -7.98 27.73
C HIS A 130 8.94 -7.00 28.11
N LEU A 131 8.58 -5.80 28.58
CA LEU A 131 9.52 -4.73 28.93
C LEU A 131 9.41 -4.28 30.40
N LEU A 132 8.59 -4.98 31.20
CA LEU A 132 8.54 -4.95 32.66
C LEU A 132 9.04 -6.29 33.20
#